data_AF-A0A6L7XD05-F1
#
_entry.id   AF-A0A6L7XD05-F1
#
_cell.length_a   1.000
_cell.length_b   1.000
_cell.length_c   1.000
_cell.angle_alpha   90.00
_cell.angle_beta   90.00
_cell.angle_gamma   90.00
#
_symmetry.space_group_name_H-M   'P 1'
#
loop_
_entity.id
_entity.type
_entity.pdbx_description
1 polymer ?
#
loop_
_entity_poly.entity_id
_entity_poly.type
_entity_poly.pdbx_seq_one_letter_code
_entity_poly.pdbx_strand_id
1 'polypeptide(L)'
;SRRQRIAAGSGCRPSDVKALVDQFKQMRSAMKGLGGLGGKRMAASKARSSQQAGRPGGKPSASKRRGSGGRTTPKGPVPVSKTPLTLPGLEKGEWPGLN
;
A
#
# COMPACT_ATOMS: atom_id res chain seq x y z
N SER A 1 3.88 -6.18 9.10
CA SER A 1 3.72 -6.82 7.77
C SER A 1 2.70 -6.08 6.90
N ARG A 2 2.80 -6.12 5.55
CA ARG A 2 1.80 -5.48 4.64
C ARG A 2 0.40 -6.09 4.82
N ARG A 3 0.31 -7.41 5.02
CA ARG A 3 -0.97 -8.10 5.27
C ARG A 3 -1.64 -7.65 6.57
N GLN A 4 -0.86 -7.54 7.65
CA GLN A 4 -1.35 -7.01 8.94
C GLN A 4 -1.91 -5.60 8.83
N ARG A 5 -1.26 -4.72 8.05
CA ARG A 5 -1.75 -3.35 7.86
C ARG A 5 -3.10 -3.31 7.13
N ILE A 6 -3.27 -4.16 6.10
CA ILE A 6 -4.55 -4.24 5.37
C ILE A 6 -5.63 -4.78 6.29
N ALA A 7 -5.36 -5.89 6.98
CA ALA A 7 -6.26 -6.49 7.95
C ALA A 7 -6.72 -5.47 9.02
N ALA A 8 -5.78 -4.72 9.61
CA ALA A 8 -6.08 -3.69 10.59
C ALA A 8 -6.91 -2.52 10.02
N GLY A 9 -6.69 -2.14 8.76
CA GLY A 9 -7.42 -1.04 8.12
C GLY A 9 -8.80 -1.44 7.56
N SER A 10 -9.01 -2.73 7.26
CA SER A 10 -10.26 -3.23 6.66
C SER A 10 -11.16 -3.97 7.65
N GLY A 11 -10.72 -4.21 8.88
CA GLY A 11 -11.46 -5.00 9.88
C GLY A 11 -11.50 -6.50 9.60
N CYS A 12 -10.62 -7.03 8.73
CA CYS A 12 -10.56 -8.46 8.40
C CYS A 12 -9.41 -9.16 9.10
N ARG A 13 -9.39 -10.50 9.14
CA ARG A 13 -8.24 -11.25 9.68
C ARG A 13 -7.11 -11.32 8.65
N PRO A 14 -5.83 -11.41 9.07
CA PRO A 14 -4.71 -11.57 8.13
C PRO A 14 -4.78 -12.82 7.24
N SER A 15 -5.47 -13.87 7.70
CA SER A 15 -5.79 -15.08 6.93
C SER A 15 -6.68 -14.79 5.73
N ASP A 16 -7.66 -13.92 5.90
CA ASP A 16 -8.69 -13.62 4.90
C ASP A 16 -8.05 -12.78 3.78
N VAL A 17 -7.17 -11.85 4.16
CA VAL A 17 -6.33 -11.10 3.23
C VAL A 17 -5.43 -12.03 2.41
N LYS A 18 -4.97 -13.15 2.98
CA LYS A 18 -4.19 -14.14 2.22
C LYS A 18 -5.07 -14.88 1.21
N ALA A 19 -6.25 -15.34 1.62
CA ALA A 19 -7.19 -16.04 0.73
C ALA A 19 -7.56 -15.16 -0.49
N LEU A 20 -7.88 -13.89 -0.26
CA LEU A 20 -8.20 -12.91 -1.31
C LEU A 20 -7.03 -12.69 -2.28
N VAL A 21 -5.80 -12.59 -1.76
CA VAL A 21 -4.61 -12.44 -2.60
C VAL A 21 -4.35 -13.68 -3.45
N ASP A 22 -4.64 -14.87 -2.92
CA ASP A 22 -4.44 -16.13 -3.66
C ASP A 22 -5.53 -16.32 -4.74
N GLN A 23 -6.78 -15.96 -4.46
CA GLN A 23 -7.86 -15.87 -5.47
C GLN A 23 -7.48 -14.90 -6.60
N PHE A 24 -6.97 -13.72 -6.25
CA PHE A 24 -6.52 -12.75 -7.26
C PHE A 24 -5.40 -13.30 -8.15
N LYS A 25 -4.45 -14.08 -7.62
CA LYS A 25 -3.38 -14.68 -8.44
C LYS A 25 -3.91 -15.67 -9.45
N GLN A 26 -4.91 -16.48 -9.06
CA GLN A 26 -5.55 -17.43 -9.96
C GLN A 26 -6.22 -16.69 -11.12
N MET A 27 -7.03 -15.66 -10.82
CA MET A 27 -7.68 -14.82 -11.84
C MET A 27 -6.68 -14.08 -12.71
N ARG A 28 -5.62 -13.50 -12.12
CA ARG A 28 -4.55 -12.83 -12.86
C ARG A 28 -3.85 -13.77 -13.83
N SER A 29 -3.63 -15.02 -13.46
CA SER A 29 -3.00 -16.01 -14.33
C SER A 29 -3.89 -16.33 -15.53
N ALA A 30 -5.18 -16.58 -15.28
CA ALA A 30 -6.17 -16.80 -16.35
C ALA A 30 -6.27 -15.58 -17.28
N MET A 31 -6.38 -14.36 -16.73
CA MET A 31 -6.44 -13.13 -17.53
C MET A 31 -5.14 -12.82 -18.29
N LYS A 32 -3.98 -13.24 -17.76
CA LYS A 32 -2.70 -13.07 -18.46
C LYS A 32 -2.57 -14.02 -19.66
N GLY A 33 -3.16 -15.21 -19.58
CA GLY A 33 -3.26 -16.13 -20.73
C GLY A 33 -4.07 -15.53 -21.86
N LEU A 34 -5.21 -14.90 -21.53
CA LEU A 34 -6.10 -14.28 -22.51
C LEU A 34 -5.55 -12.95 -23.07
N GLY A 35 -5.00 -12.08 -22.22
CA GLY A 35 -4.40 -10.80 -22.65
C GLY A 35 -2.98 -10.91 -23.23
N GLY A 36 -2.39 -12.12 -23.24
CA GLY A 36 -1.08 -12.40 -23.82
C GLY A 36 -1.13 -12.82 -25.30
N LEU A 37 -2.30 -13.23 -25.79
CA LEU A 37 -2.47 -13.77 -27.15
C LEU A 37 -2.45 -12.71 -28.26
N GLY A 38 -2.46 -11.41 -27.91
CA GLY A 38 -2.44 -10.29 -28.88
C GLY A 38 -1.25 -9.33 -28.80
N GLY A 39 -0.24 -9.58 -27.95
CA GLY A 39 0.74 -8.55 -27.60
C GLY A 39 2.18 -9.02 -27.41
N LYS A 40 2.89 -9.25 -28.52
CA LYS A 40 4.33 -8.93 -28.69
C LYS A 40 5.32 -9.37 -27.58
N ARG A 41 5.12 -10.50 -26.88
CA ARG A 41 6.07 -10.96 -25.83
C ARG A 41 6.96 -12.14 -26.21
N MET A 42 6.80 -12.75 -27.38
CA MET A 42 7.78 -13.75 -27.84
C MET A 42 9.11 -13.12 -28.31
N ALA A 43 9.13 -11.86 -28.76
CA ALA A 43 10.35 -11.21 -29.26
C ALA A 43 11.41 -10.92 -28.17
N ALA A 44 11.02 -10.79 -26.89
CA ALA A 44 11.96 -10.42 -25.81
C ALA A 44 12.71 -11.62 -25.18
N SER A 45 12.27 -12.86 -25.45
CA SER A 45 12.89 -14.07 -24.88
C SER A 45 14.04 -14.63 -25.72
N LYS A 46 14.07 -14.34 -27.03
CA LYS A 46 15.18 -14.73 -27.92
C LYS A 46 16.38 -13.77 -27.87
N ALA A 47 16.19 -12.55 -27.33
CA ALA A 47 17.24 -11.53 -27.26
C ALA A 47 18.12 -11.59 -25.98
N ARG A 48 17.88 -12.53 -25.07
CA ARG A 48 18.58 -12.59 -23.77
C ARG A 48 19.62 -13.71 -23.63
N SER A 49 19.88 -14.50 -24.68
CA SER A 49 20.92 -15.54 -24.63
C SER A 49 22.23 -15.18 -25.34
N SER A 50 22.39 -13.96 -25.87
CA SER A 50 23.58 -13.55 -26.63
C SER A 50 24.32 -12.31 -26.10
N GLN A 51 23.94 -11.75 -24.95
CA GLN A 51 24.63 -10.60 -24.34
C GLN A 51 25.01 -10.87 -22.89
N GLN A 52 25.73 -11.97 -22.68
CA GLN A 52 26.61 -12.14 -21.51
C GLN A 52 28.05 -11.89 -21.97
N ALA A 53 28.35 -10.65 -22.35
CA ALA A 53 29.70 -10.19 -22.60
C ALA A 53 29.78 -8.68 -22.33
N GLY A 54 30.33 -8.32 -21.17
CA GLY A 54 30.86 -6.99 -20.90
C GLY A 54 29.87 -5.93 -20.41
N ARG A 55 29.92 -5.59 -19.11
CA ARG A 55 30.58 -4.35 -18.67
C ARG A 55 30.72 -4.26 -17.15
N PRO A 56 31.81 -3.61 -16.67
CA PRO A 56 32.20 -3.55 -15.27
C PRO A 56 31.59 -2.33 -14.56
N GLY A 57 31.50 -2.39 -13.22
CA GLY A 57 31.35 -1.20 -12.38
C GLY A 57 29.94 -0.96 -11.84
N GLY A 58 29.77 -1.22 -10.55
CA GLY A 58 28.58 -0.84 -9.80
C GLY A 58 28.56 -1.45 -8.40
N LYS A 59 29.43 -0.96 -7.51
CA LYS A 59 29.42 -1.34 -6.09
C LYS A 59 28.01 -1.11 -5.49
N PRO A 60 27.49 -1.98 -4.62
CA PRO A 60 26.24 -1.71 -3.91
C PRO A 60 26.49 -0.65 -2.84
N SER A 61 26.18 0.61 -3.15
CA SER A 61 26.15 1.67 -2.15
C SER A 61 24.94 1.48 -1.26
N ALA A 62 25.17 0.79 -0.14
CA ALA A 62 24.35 0.86 1.03
C ALA A 62 24.34 2.30 1.57
N SER A 63 23.42 3.14 1.10
CA SER A 63 22.98 4.29 1.90
C SER A 63 21.68 4.87 1.38
N LYS A 64 20.75 5.02 2.32
CA LYS A 64 19.66 6.01 2.29
C LYS A 64 18.45 5.72 1.41
N ARG A 65 17.67 4.71 1.81
CA ARG A 65 16.20 4.81 1.72
C ARG A 65 15.57 4.68 3.11
N ARG A 66 15.89 5.65 3.98
CA ARG A 66 15.15 5.84 5.23
C ARG A 66 13.81 6.50 4.90
N GLY A 67 12.79 5.65 4.81
CA GLY A 67 11.39 5.91 5.16
C GLY A 67 10.85 7.32 4.92
N SER A 68 10.31 7.54 3.73
CA SER A 68 9.18 8.46 3.57
C SER A 68 7.98 7.62 3.16
N GLY A 69 7.29 7.08 4.16
CA GLY A 69 5.97 6.50 3.95
C GLY A 69 5.01 7.63 3.58
N GLY A 70 4.10 7.36 2.63
CA GLY A 70 3.11 8.29 2.07
C GLY A 70 2.09 8.81 3.09
N ARG A 71 2.59 9.48 4.13
CA ARG A 71 1.83 10.34 5.02
C ARG A 71 1.80 11.71 4.36
N THR A 72 0.60 12.25 4.17
CA THR A 72 0.37 13.64 3.79
C THR A 72 0.48 14.59 4.98
N THR A 73 0.64 14.04 6.19
CA THR A 73 0.81 14.80 7.44
C THR A 73 2.27 14.82 7.90
N PRO A 74 2.71 15.91 8.56
CA PRO A 74 4.06 16.02 9.08
C PRO A 74 4.36 14.87 10.06
N LYS A 75 5.63 14.46 10.10
CA LYS A 75 6.11 13.49 11.08
C LYS A 75 6.15 14.17 12.45
N GLY A 76 5.41 13.64 13.42
CA GLY A 76 5.44 14.09 14.80
C GLY A 76 4.05 14.10 15.46
N PRO A 77 3.99 14.16 16.79
CA PRO A 77 2.75 14.42 17.50
C PRO A 77 2.23 15.82 17.16
N VAL A 78 0.93 15.92 16.85
CA VAL A 78 0.26 17.21 16.66
C VAL A 78 0.05 17.84 18.04
N PRO A 79 0.39 19.13 18.25
CA PRO A 79 0.08 19.79 19.51
C PRO A 79 -1.44 19.80 19.69
N VAL A 80 -1.92 19.04 20.67
CA VAL A 80 -3.33 19.03 21.08
C VAL A 80 -3.52 20.04 22.20
N SER A 81 -4.55 20.88 22.09
CA SER A 81 -4.89 21.79 23.17
C SER A 81 -5.38 20.99 24.38
N LYS A 82 -4.91 21.37 25.58
CA LYS A 82 -5.40 20.80 26.86
C LYS A 82 -6.74 21.42 27.29
N THR A 83 -7.31 22.28 26.45
CA THR A 83 -8.65 22.83 26.65
C THR A 83 -9.64 21.67 26.64
N PRO A 84 -10.56 21.60 27.61
CA PRO A 84 -11.61 20.60 27.55
C PRO A 84 -12.36 20.79 26.22
N LEU A 85 -12.67 19.69 25.53
CA LEU A 85 -13.39 19.70 24.24
C LEU A 85 -14.86 20.01 24.50
N THR A 86 -15.12 21.22 24.97
CA THR A 86 -16.44 21.78 25.26
C THR A 86 -16.92 22.50 24.02
N LEU A 87 -18.05 22.08 23.46
CA LEU A 87 -18.68 22.83 22.38
C LEU A 87 -19.34 24.08 23.01
N PRO A 88 -19.15 25.29 22.46
CA PRO A 88 -19.88 26.47 22.90
C PRO A 88 -21.39 26.18 22.82
N GLY A 89 -22.06 26.05 23.97
CA GLY A 89 -23.49 25.73 24.07
C GLY A 89 -23.85 24.29 24.48
N LEU A 90 -22.89 23.35 24.57
CA LEU A 90 -23.17 21.97 25.01
C LEU A 90 -23.11 21.79 26.54
N GLU A 91 -22.41 22.68 27.25
CA GLU A 91 -22.23 22.62 28.72
C GLU A 91 -23.54 22.71 29.50
N LYS A 92 -24.58 23.28 28.90
CA LYS A 92 -25.83 23.66 29.59
C LYS A 92 -27.05 22.81 29.18
N GLY A 93 -26.87 21.81 28.32
CA GLY A 93 -27.97 20.98 27.83
C GLY A 93 -28.97 21.72 26.92
N GLU A 94 -28.65 22.93 26.45
CA GLU A 94 -29.46 23.72 25.52
C GLU A 94 -29.29 23.19 24.07
N TRP A 95 -29.58 21.91 23.85
CA TRP A 95 -29.83 21.42 22.49
C TRP A 95 -31.27 21.74 22.13
N PRO A 96 -31.53 22.51 21.04
CA PRO A 96 -32.90 22.73 20.59
C PRO A 96 -33.48 21.39 20.13
N GLY A 97 -34.38 20.82 20.95
CA GLY A 97 -35.06 19.56 20.64
C GLY A 97 -34.95 18.45 21.69
N LEU A 98 -34.30 18.67 22.83
CA LEU A 98 -34.49 17.84 24.03
C LEU A 98 -35.44 18.57 25.00
N ASN A 99 -36.75 18.34 24.84
CA ASN A 99 -37.77 18.52 25.86
C ASN A 99 -38.52 17.19 25.98
#